data_AF-A0A6C0P1B6-F1
#
_entry.id   AF-A0A6C0P1B6-F1
#
_cell.length_a   1.000
_cell.length_b   1.000
_cell.length_c   1.000
_cell.angle_alpha   90.00
_cell.angle_beta   90.00
_cell.angle_gamma   90.00
#
_symmetry.space_group_name_H-M   'P 1'
#
loop_
_entity.id
_entity.type
_entity.pdbx_description
1 polymer ?
#
loop_
_entity_poly.entity_id
_entity_poly.type
_entity_poly.pdbx_seq_one_letter_code
_entity_poly.pdbx_strand_id
1 'polypeptide(L)'
;MNRKTVLVTLIVSQIIYVISVVAWLFVLGMSVMGFDSPQAQYDMMTWLIFIYILIYPLAMAASAVTAWVLFARRRHRSALLWNGIPLLWIVPLFALLIYVFVA
;
A
#
# COMPACT_ATOMS: atom_id res chain seq x y z
N MET A 1 2.57 26.35 -0.37
CA MET A 1 2.97 25.34 0.63
C MET A 1 4.44 25.51 0.95
N ASN A 2 4.83 25.47 2.23
CA ASN A 2 6.21 25.60 2.63
C ASN A 2 7.00 24.32 2.29
N ARG A 3 8.13 24.47 1.58
CA ARG A 3 9.00 23.35 1.18
C ARG A 3 9.45 22.50 2.37
N LYS A 4 9.73 23.13 3.53
CA LYS A 4 10.12 22.42 4.76
C LYS A 4 9.01 21.51 5.26
N THR A 5 7.77 21.99 5.26
CA THR A 5 6.59 21.18 5.65
C THR A 5 6.47 19.96 4.75
N VAL A 6 6.56 20.11 3.43
CA VAL A 6 6.47 18.99 2.50
C VAL A 6 7.59 17.98 2.69
N LEU A 7 8.82 18.45 2.92
CA LEU A 7 9.95 17.58 3.20
C LEU A 7 9.71 16.72 4.44
N VAL A 8 9.28 17.34 5.54
CA VAL A 8 8.96 16.64 6.80
C VAL A 8 7.84 15.63 6.59
N THR A 9 6.77 16.02 5.89
CA THR A 9 5.67 15.10 5.57
C THR A 9 6.15 13.88 4.79
N LEU A 10 6.98 14.06 3.76
CA LEU A 10 7.52 12.94 2.99
C LEU A 10 8.34 12.01 3.89
N ILE A 11 9.29 12.54 4.67
CA ILE A 11 10.14 11.72 5.56
C ILE A 11 9.29 10.93 6.56
N VAL A 12 8.39 11.60 7.27
CA VAL A 12 7.51 10.95 8.27
C VAL A 12 6.67 9.86 7.61
N SER A 13 6.09 10.15 6.44
CA SER A 13 5.30 9.14 5.71
C SER A 13 6.14 7.95 5.25
N GLN A 14 7.40 8.15 4.83
CA GLN A 14 8.27 7.04 4.43
C GLN A 14 8.61 6.12 5.61
N ILE A 15 8.81 6.68 6.81
CA ILE A 15 9.02 5.87 8.01
C ILE A 15 7.78 5.01 8.30
N ILE A 16 6.59 5.61 8.24
CA ILE A 16 5.31 4.90 8.40
C ILE A 16 5.19 3.79 7.34
N TYR A 17 5.51 4.08 6.09
CA TYR A 17 5.46 3.13 4.97
C TYR A 17 6.40 1.95 5.14
N VAL A 18 7.63 2.17 5.62
CA VAL A 18 8.55 1.07 5.92
C VAL A 18 7.95 0.14 6.99
N ILE A 19 7.38 0.71 8.05
CA ILE A 19 6.73 -0.08 9.11
C ILE A 19 5.50 -0.82 8.56
N SER A 20 4.67 -0.15 7.76
CA SER A 20 3.49 -0.75 7.12
C SER A 20 3.86 -1.88 6.17
N VAL A 21 4.96 -1.79 5.41
CA VAL A 21 5.42 -2.88 4.54
C VAL A 21 5.76 -4.12 5.33
N VAL A 22 6.39 -4.01 6.49
CA VAL A 22 6.71 -5.19 7.32
C VAL A 22 5.43 -5.93 7.71
N ALA A 23 4.41 -5.21 8.18
CA ALA A 23 3.11 -5.79 8.49
C ALA A 23 2.42 -6.35 7.23
N TRP A 24 2.55 -5.66 6.09
CA TRP A 24 1.91 -6.09 4.85
C TRP A 24 2.56 -7.33 4.23
N LEU A 25 3.88 -7.50 4.37
CA LEU A 25 4.58 -8.71 3.94
C LEU A 25 4.10 -9.94 4.71
N PHE A 26 3.73 -9.78 5.99
CA PHE A 26 3.07 -10.85 6.74
C PHE A 26 1.71 -11.19 6.12
N VAL A 27 0.88 -10.19 5.80
CA VAL A 27 -0.42 -10.41 5.12
C VAL A 27 -0.23 -11.10 3.76
N LEU A 28 0.80 -10.73 3.01
CA LEU A 28 1.15 -11.37 1.74
C LEU A 28 1.61 -12.83 1.94
N GLY A 29 2.34 -13.14 3.00
CA GLY A 29 2.69 -14.52 3.33
C GLY A 29 1.46 -15.36 3.68
N MET A 30 0.57 -14.81 4.52
CA MET A 30 -0.66 -15.47 4.92
C MET A 30 -1.66 -15.67 3.77
N SER A 31 -1.67 -14.78 2.77
CA SER A 31 -2.59 -14.88 1.63
C SER A 31 -2.33 -16.11 0.76
N VAL A 32 -1.12 -16.69 0.82
CA VAL A 32 -0.79 -17.95 0.13
C VAL A 32 -1.60 -19.13 0.68
N MET A 33 -2.00 -19.10 1.96
CA MET A 33 -2.86 -20.13 2.55
C MET A 33 -4.25 -20.20 1.89
N GLY A 34 -4.67 -19.14 1.19
CA GLY A 34 -5.87 -19.15 0.35
C GLY A 34 -5.82 -20.18 -0.79
N PHE A 35 -4.62 -20.68 -1.13
CA PHE A 35 -4.40 -21.69 -2.16
C PHE A 35 -4.27 -23.12 -1.63
N ASP A 36 -4.58 -23.38 -0.36
CA ASP A 36 -4.46 -24.73 0.25
C ASP A 36 -5.46 -25.75 -0.34
N SER A 37 -6.52 -25.30 -1.02
CA SER A 37 -7.45 -26.20 -1.73
C SER A 37 -7.05 -26.42 -3.19
N PRO A 38 -7.16 -27.64 -3.74
CA PRO A 38 -6.86 -27.91 -5.15
C PRO A 38 -7.70 -27.09 -6.15
N GLN A 39 -8.89 -26.64 -5.74
CA GLN A 39 -9.79 -25.82 -6.55
C GLN A 39 -9.36 -24.35 -6.60
N ALA A 40 -8.65 -23.85 -5.58
CA ALA A 40 -8.27 -22.44 -5.49
C ALA A 40 -7.38 -21.96 -6.63
N GLN A 41 -6.59 -22.84 -7.25
CA GLN A 41 -5.75 -22.49 -8.41
C GLN A 41 -6.57 -22.03 -9.64
N TYR A 42 -7.82 -22.48 -9.74
CA TYR A 42 -8.76 -22.11 -10.81
C TYR A 42 -9.78 -21.06 -10.36
N ASP A 43 -9.74 -20.66 -9.08
CA ASP A 43 -10.65 -19.65 -8.55
C ASP A 43 -10.11 -18.25 -8.82
N MET A 44 -10.86 -17.50 -9.64
CA MET A 44 -10.50 -16.14 -10.03
C MET A 44 -10.42 -15.20 -8.82
N MET A 45 -11.28 -15.38 -7.80
CA MET A 45 -11.30 -14.47 -6.65
C MET A 45 -10.06 -14.62 -5.78
N THR A 46 -9.62 -15.85 -5.52
CA THR A 46 -8.39 -16.13 -4.78
C THR A 46 -7.19 -15.43 -5.44
N TRP A 47 -7.07 -15.53 -6.76
CA TRP A 47 -6.02 -14.82 -7.53
C TRP A 47 -6.13 -13.30 -7.43
N LEU A 48 -7.33 -12.74 -7.58
CA LEU A 48 -7.53 -11.28 -7.51
C LEU A 48 -7.15 -10.73 -6.14
N ILE A 49 -7.53 -11.41 -5.06
CA ILE A 49 -7.16 -11.03 -3.68
C ILE A 49 -5.63 -11.12 -3.50
N PHE A 50 -5.02 -12.21 -3.94
CA PHE A 50 -3.57 -12.39 -3.84
C PHE A 50 -2.81 -11.30 -4.59
N ILE A 51 -3.18 -11.02 -5.85
CA ILE A 51 -2.56 -9.97 -6.67
C ILE A 51 -2.77 -8.59 -6.06
N TYR A 52 -3.97 -8.31 -5.54
CA TYR A 52 -4.26 -7.05 -4.85
C TYR A 52 -3.32 -6.83 -3.64
N ILE A 53 -3.10 -7.86 -2.83
CA ILE A 53 -2.17 -7.83 -1.69
C ILE A 53 -0.72 -7.68 -2.19
N LEU A 54 -0.34 -8.41 -3.24
CA LEU A 54 1.01 -8.40 -3.82
C LEU A 54 1.39 -7.03 -4.41
N ILE A 55 0.44 -6.30 -5.00
CA ILE A 55 0.70 -5.01 -5.65
C ILE A 55 1.03 -3.90 -4.65
N TYR A 56 0.57 -3.98 -3.40
CA TYR A 56 0.70 -2.87 -2.46
C TYR A 56 2.17 -2.44 -2.20
N PRO A 57 3.13 -3.33 -1.88
CA PRO A 57 4.52 -2.92 -1.68
C PRO A 57 5.13 -2.27 -2.94
N LEU A 58 4.78 -2.77 -4.13
CA LEU A 58 5.23 -2.21 -5.41
C LEU A 58 4.65 -0.81 -5.65
N ALA A 59 3.35 -0.65 -5.45
CA ALA A 59 2.66 0.63 -5.59
C ALA A 59 3.20 1.67 -4.58
N MET A 60 3.48 1.23 -3.35
CA MET A 60 4.08 2.06 -2.32
C MET A 60 5.48 2.54 -2.70
N ALA A 61 6.35 1.63 -3.17
CA ALA A 61 7.68 1.99 -3.63
C ALA A 61 7.64 2.97 -4.82
N ALA A 62 6.78 2.69 -5.82
CA ALA A 62 6.61 3.56 -6.98
C ALA A 62 6.08 4.95 -6.59
N SER A 63 5.13 5.02 -5.67
CA SER A 63 4.60 6.27 -5.10
C SER A 63 5.69 7.07 -4.39
N ALA A 64 6.48 6.42 -3.52
CA ALA A 64 7.57 7.07 -2.79
C ALA A 64 8.61 7.69 -3.74
N VAL A 65 9.08 6.92 -4.74
CA VAL A 65 10.02 7.41 -5.75
C VAL A 65 9.43 8.60 -6.51
N THR A 66 8.18 8.49 -6.97
CA THR A 66 7.51 9.54 -7.74
C THR A 66 7.33 10.82 -6.92
N ALA A 67 6.97 10.68 -5.63
CA ALA A 67 6.82 11.80 -4.72
C ALA A 67 8.14 12.58 -4.54
N TRP A 68 9.27 11.87 -4.35
CA TRP A 68 10.58 12.50 -4.22
C TRP A 68 11.04 13.18 -5.51
N VAL A 69 10.81 12.56 -6.67
CA VAL A 69 11.10 13.16 -7.98
C VAL A 69 10.30 14.46 -8.17
N LEU A 70 9.00 14.45 -7.86
CA LEU A 70 8.15 15.63 -7.96
C LEU A 70 8.54 16.72 -6.95
N PHE A 71 8.96 16.33 -5.74
CA PHE A 71 9.48 17.26 -4.74
C PHE A 71 10.75 17.96 -5.24
N ALA A 72 11.69 17.20 -5.82
CA ALA A 72 12.92 17.75 -6.41
C ALA A 72 12.61 18.72 -7.57
N ARG A 73 11.58 18.43 -8.37
CA ARG A 73 11.07 19.31 -9.44
C ARG A 73 10.22 20.49 -8.95
N ARG A 74 10.22 20.79 -7.64
CA ARG A 74 9.43 21.85 -6.98
C ARG A 74 7.91 21.72 -7.16
N ARG A 75 7.41 20.55 -7.58
CA ARG A 75 5.97 20.25 -7.75
C ARG A 75 5.38 19.72 -6.44
N HIS A 76 5.36 20.55 -5.41
CA HIS A 76 5.03 20.18 -4.04
C HIS A 76 3.63 19.57 -3.85
N ARG A 77 2.61 20.13 -4.50
CA ARG A 77 1.23 19.59 -4.43
C ARG A 77 1.17 18.18 -5.03
N SER A 78 1.75 17.99 -6.20
CA SER A 78 1.80 16.69 -6.85
C SER A 78 2.61 15.68 -6.04
N ALA A 79 3.74 16.09 -5.44
CA ALA A 79 4.52 15.22 -4.57
C ALA A 79 3.69 14.63 -3.43
N LEU A 80 2.87 15.45 -2.77
CA LEU A 80 1.98 14.97 -1.70
C LEU A 80 0.84 14.09 -2.21
N LEU A 81 0.24 14.45 -3.36
CA LEU A 81 -0.82 13.63 -3.95
C LEU A 81 -0.31 12.22 -4.27
N TRP A 82 0.85 12.12 -4.90
CA TRP A 82 1.48 10.84 -5.20
C TRP A 82 1.83 10.07 -3.94
N ASN A 83 2.44 10.75 -2.97
CA ASN A 83 2.76 10.15 -1.68
C ASN A 83 1.51 9.61 -0.96
N GLY A 84 0.35 10.22 -1.13
CA GLY A 84 -0.89 9.77 -0.50
C GLY A 84 -1.53 8.52 -1.12
N ILE A 85 -1.15 8.12 -2.34
CA ILE A 85 -1.76 6.99 -3.06
C ILE A 85 -1.75 5.69 -2.23
N PRO A 86 -0.63 5.27 -1.60
CA PRO A 86 -0.59 4.03 -0.83
C PRO A 86 -1.48 4.06 0.41
N LEU A 87 -1.82 5.24 0.93
CA LEU A 87 -2.76 5.35 2.06
C LEU A 87 -4.18 4.95 1.65
N LEU A 88 -4.53 4.99 0.37
CA LEU A 88 -5.85 4.55 -0.10
C LEU A 88 -6.05 3.04 0.10
N TRP A 89 -4.97 2.25 0.12
CA TRP A 89 -5.03 0.80 0.38
C TRP A 89 -5.42 0.44 1.81
N ILE A 90 -5.35 1.40 2.74
CA ILE A 90 -5.85 1.23 4.10
C ILE A 90 -7.37 1.03 4.08
N VAL A 91 -8.10 1.63 3.12
CA VAL A 91 -9.57 1.56 3.08
C VAL A 91 -10.07 0.13 2.82
N PRO A 92 -9.61 -0.60 1.79
CA PRO A 92 -10.05 -1.98 1.58
C PRO A 92 -9.56 -2.93 2.68
N LEU A 93 -8.39 -2.68 3.27
CA LEU A 93 -7.92 -3.46 4.42
C LEU A 93 -8.88 -3.33 5.61
N PHE A 94 -9.26 -2.09 5.98
CA PHE A 94 -10.24 -1.88 7.05
C PHE A 94 -11.59 -2.49 6.73
N ALA A 95 -12.06 -2.39 5.48
CA ALA A 95 -13.32 -3.02 5.08
C ALA A 95 -13.29 -4.55 5.25
N LEU A 96 -12.18 -5.20 4.87
CA LEU A 96 -11.98 -6.63 5.01
C LEU A 96 -11.91 -7.03 6.49
N LEU A 97 -11.16 -6.28 7.31
CA LEU A 97 -11.09 -6.53 8.76
C LEU A 97 -12.47 -6.40 9.43
N ILE A 98 -13.23 -5.34 9.12
CA ILE A 98 -14.59 -5.17 9.64
C ILE A 98 -15.48 -6.34 9.23
N TYR A 99 -15.45 -6.74 7.95
CA TYR A 99 -16.21 -7.90 7.48
C TYR A 99 -15.89 -9.16 8.29
N VAL A 100 -14.60 -9.47 8.49
CA VAL A 100 -14.17 -10.68 9.22
C VAL A 100 -14.56 -10.66 10.70
N PHE A 101 -14.62 -9.50 11.36
CA PHE A 101 -14.96 -9.42 12.78
C PHE A 101 -16.46 -9.21 13.07
N VAL A 102 -17.25 -8.83 12.06
CA VAL A 102 -18.68 -8.56 12.21
C VAL A 102 -19.55 -9.67 11.60
N ALA A 103 -19.06 -10.37 10.57
CA ALA A 103 -19.72 -11.53 9.95
C ALA A 103 -19.26 -12.84 10.59
#